data_AF-A0A944TQL5-F1
#
_entry.id   AF-A0A944TQL5-F1
#
_cell.length_a   1.000
_cell.length_b   1.000
_cell.length_c   1.000
_cell.angle_alpha   90.00
_cell.angle_beta   90.00
_cell.angle_gamma   90.00
#
_symmetry.space_group_name_H-M   'P 1'
#
loop_
_entity.id
_entity.type
_entity.pdbx_description
1 polymer ?
#
loop_
_entity_poly.entity_id
_entity_poly.type
_entity_poly.pdbx_seq_one_letter_code
_entity_poly.pdbx_strand_id
1 'polypeptide(L)'
;MILSKHSQHRNRSYLQWLRNQSCAATCEAAEVAHHIRLGTNGGKGLKPSDYFCIPLKESHHTLGTQAIHRIGEASFFKLYNLQKEVLFVKYLSLYLEQAHSFSPEIESTDLQIQIASLINSIEGLRLEPTRSVEKKTKMGQKKKPKSEHQIKREQEKKKQDKELRKSFSDREKINKTPKMSENPLYQKAQEQRRLKARELREKHKERLSNERKEQYQKAKQYRKDRQT
;
A
#
# COMPACT_ATOMS: atom_id res chain seq x y z
N MET A 1 18.49 2.24 -0.73
CA MET A 1 17.15 2.29 -0.07
C MET A 1 17.32 1.99 1.41
N ILE A 2 17.39 3.03 2.24
CA ILE A 2 17.60 2.90 3.69
C ILE A 2 16.25 2.76 4.42
N LEU A 3 15.18 3.41 3.93
CA LEU A 3 13.82 3.34 4.54
C LEU A 3 13.24 1.93 4.62
N SER A 4 13.56 1.07 3.65
CA SER A 4 13.09 -0.31 3.62
C SER A 4 13.67 -1.17 4.74
N LYS A 5 14.74 -0.71 5.40
CA LYS A 5 15.36 -1.40 6.54
C LYS A 5 14.70 -1.08 7.88
N HIS A 6 13.83 -0.07 7.95
CA HIS A 6 13.13 0.26 9.19
C HIS A 6 12.11 -0.81 9.56
N SER A 7 11.96 -1.03 10.87
CA SER A 7 10.97 -1.96 11.39
C SER A 7 9.54 -1.46 11.13
N GLN A 8 8.56 -2.36 11.18
CA GLN A 8 7.15 -2.02 11.00
C GLN A 8 6.55 -1.46 12.28
N HIS A 9 7.00 -0.26 12.65
CA HIS A 9 6.47 0.44 13.80
C HIS A 9 4.97 0.70 13.62
N ARG A 10 4.26 0.52 14.72
CA ARG A 10 2.83 0.83 14.84
C ARG A 10 2.68 1.92 15.89
N ASN A 11 2.20 3.08 15.45
CA ASN A 11 2.03 4.25 16.30
C ASN A 11 0.66 4.87 16.04
N ARG A 12 -0.30 4.48 16.89
CA ARG A 12 -1.69 4.96 16.79
C ARG A 12 -1.80 6.46 17.09
N SER A 13 -1.01 6.97 18.04
CA SER A 13 -1.00 8.39 18.41
C SER A 13 -0.56 9.25 17.23
N TYR A 14 0.53 8.85 16.57
CA TYR A 14 1.00 9.49 15.33
C TYR A 14 -0.08 9.49 14.24
N LEU A 15 -0.70 8.34 13.96
CA LEU A 15 -1.76 8.28 12.94
C LEU A 15 -2.98 9.15 13.28
N GLN A 16 -3.35 9.25 14.56
CA GLN A 16 -4.46 10.09 14.98
C GLN A 16 -4.12 11.57 14.83
N TRP A 17 -2.92 11.97 15.26
CA TRP A 17 -2.41 13.32 15.05
C TRP A 17 -2.33 13.67 13.56
N LEU A 18 -1.86 12.74 12.72
CA LEU A 18 -1.69 12.95 11.29
C LEU A 18 -3.02 13.25 10.58
N ARG A 19 -4.11 12.58 10.98
CA ARG A 19 -5.45 12.83 10.40
C ARG A 19 -5.97 14.24 10.65
N ASN A 20 -5.45 14.94 11.67
CA ASN A 20 -5.84 16.31 11.98
C ASN A 20 -5.00 17.35 11.23
N GLN A 21 -3.99 16.92 10.46
CA GLN A 21 -3.13 17.82 9.70
C GLN A 21 -3.79 18.26 8.38
N SER A 22 -3.21 19.26 7.73
CA SER A 22 -3.61 19.64 6.37
C SER A 22 -3.23 18.56 5.35
N CYS A 23 -4.12 18.29 4.39
CA CYS A 23 -3.92 17.46 3.23
C CYS A 23 -2.62 17.82 2.51
N ALA A 24 -1.75 16.84 2.30
CA ALA A 24 -0.46 17.04 1.65
C ALA A 24 -0.56 17.55 0.21
N ALA A 25 -1.68 17.32 -0.48
CA ALA A 25 -1.89 17.73 -1.87
C ALA A 25 -2.52 19.12 -2.04
N THR A 26 -3.41 19.53 -1.13
CA THR A 26 -4.23 20.75 -1.30
C THR A 26 -4.20 21.70 -0.12
N CYS A 27 -3.46 21.38 0.95
CA CYS A 27 -3.37 22.15 2.20
C CYS A 27 -4.72 22.38 2.94
N GLU A 28 -5.82 21.83 2.45
CA GLU A 28 -7.12 21.79 3.16
C GLU A 28 -7.07 20.81 4.34
N ALA A 29 -8.08 20.79 5.22
CA ALA A 29 -8.17 19.79 6.28
C ALA A 29 -8.13 18.36 5.71
N ALA A 30 -7.25 17.50 6.26
CA ALA A 30 -7.24 16.08 5.92
C ALA A 30 -8.33 15.32 6.69
N GLU A 31 -8.67 14.16 6.16
CA GLU A 31 -9.68 13.26 6.74
C GLU A 31 -9.07 11.89 7.05
N VAL A 32 -8.06 11.48 6.26
CA VAL A 32 -7.49 10.14 6.28
C VAL A 32 -5.97 10.17 6.23
N ALA A 33 -5.36 9.21 6.92
CA ALA A 33 -3.92 8.96 6.84
C ALA A 33 -3.67 7.83 5.84
N HIS A 34 -2.91 8.12 4.79
CA HIS A 34 -2.63 7.17 3.71
C HIS A 34 -1.18 6.65 3.79
N HIS A 35 -1.01 5.33 3.84
CA HIS A 35 0.29 4.66 3.87
C HIS A 35 0.95 4.63 2.49
N ILE A 36 2.17 5.16 2.39
CA ILE A 36 2.97 5.14 1.16
C ILE A 36 3.77 3.84 1.10
N ARG A 37 3.63 3.13 -0.02
CA ARG A 37 4.29 1.82 -0.24
C ARG A 37 5.56 1.94 -1.06
N LEU A 38 5.62 2.89 -1.99
CA LEU A 38 6.73 3.01 -2.92
C LEU A 38 8.00 3.50 -2.20
N GLY A 39 9.03 2.65 -2.18
CA GLY A 39 10.34 2.97 -1.60
C GLY A 39 10.37 2.97 -0.06
N THR A 40 9.36 2.36 0.59
CA THR A 40 9.29 2.22 2.05
C THR A 40 9.48 0.75 2.47
N ASN A 41 9.29 0.42 3.75
CA ASN A 41 9.35 -0.95 4.27
C ASN A 41 8.06 -1.77 4.02
N GLY A 42 7.17 -1.27 3.16
CA GLY A 42 5.97 -1.97 2.71
C GLY A 42 6.19 -2.79 1.44
N GLY A 43 5.35 -3.80 1.23
CA GLY A 43 5.41 -4.69 0.08
C GLY A 43 4.04 -5.29 -0.25
N LYS A 44 3.99 -6.20 -1.23
CA LYS A 44 2.75 -6.90 -1.58
C LYS A 44 2.27 -7.72 -0.37
N GLY A 45 1.08 -7.41 0.14
CA GLY A 45 0.53 -8.06 1.34
C GLY A 45 1.07 -7.53 2.67
N LEU A 46 1.95 -6.53 2.66
CA LEU A 46 2.61 -6.00 3.85
C LEU A 46 2.35 -4.51 4.01
N LYS A 47 1.86 -4.12 5.19
CA LYS A 47 1.55 -2.72 5.50
C LYS A 47 2.83 -1.97 5.92
N PRO A 48 3.16 -0.83 5.29
CA PRO A 48 4.28 0.01 5.71
C PRO A 48 4.22 0.41 7.19
N SER A 49 5.32 0.90 7.74
CA SER A 49 5.34 1.59 9.04
C SER A 49 4.31 2.71 9.10
N ASP A 50 3.74 2.98 10.27
CA ASP A 50 2.81 4.09 10.45
C ASP A 50 3.46 5.46 10.24
N TYR A 51 4.79 5.56 10.37
CA TYR A 51 5.56 6.77 10.06
C TYR A 51 5.63 7.10 8.57
N PHE A 52 5.38 6.11 7.70
CA PHE A 52 5.36 6.31 6.25
C PHE A 52 3.93 6.58 5.76
N CYS A 53 3.29 7.57 6.38
CA CYS A 53 1.95 8.02 6.03
C CYS A 53 1.93 9.50 5.68
N ILE A 54 1.00 9.89 4.83
CA ILE A 54 0.68 11.28 4.55
C ILE A 54 -0.80 11.56 4.81
N PRO A 55 -1.15 12.76 5.30
CA PRO A 55 -2.54 13.17 5.49
C PRO A 55 -3.15 13.54 4.12
N LEU A 56 -4.32 12.99 3.82
CA LEU A 56 -5.06 13.24 2.59
C LEU A 56 -6.54 13.49 2.89
N LYS A 57 -7.19 14.19 1.96
CA LYS A 57 -8.66 14.25 1.86
C LYS A 57 -9.19 13.00 1.18
N GLU A 58 -10.43 12.60 1.44
CA GLU A 58 -11.01 11.39 0.83
C GLU A 58 -11.05 11.47 -0.71
N SER A 59 -11.21 12.68 -1.27
CA SER A 59 -11.14 12.92 -2.72
C SER A 59 -9.76 12.60 -3.31
N HIS A 60 -8.68 12.89 -2.58
CA HIS A 60 -7.31 12.58 -2.98
C HIS A 60 -6.89 11.16 -2.57
N HIS A 61 -7.68 10.50 -1.72
CA HIS A 61 -7.41 9.14 -1.26
C HIS A 61 -8.07 8.07 -2.14
N THR A 62 -9.40 8.02 -2.22
CA THR A 62 -10.14 6.97 -2.95
C THR A 62 -11.20 7.48 -3.95
N LEU A 63 -11.87 8.61 -3.65
CA LEU A 63 -13.10 8.99 -4.35
C LEU A 63 -12.90 9.86 -5.60
N GLY A 64 -11.92 10.74 -5.60
CA GLY A 64 -11.70 11.69 -6.69
C GLY A 64 -11.08 11.07 -7.93
N THR A 65 -11.13 11.77 -9.05
CA THR A 65 -10.51 11.33 -10.32
C THR A 65 -8.97 11.29 -10.22
N GLN A 66 -8.40 12.18 -9.39
CA GLN A 66 -6.98 12.27 -9.10
C GLN A 66 -6.57 11.53 -7.81
N ALA A 67 -7.45 10.66 -7.29
CA ALA A 67 -7.19 9.91 -6.07
C ALA A 67 -5.98 8.99 -6.19
N ILE A 68 -5.13 8.94 -5.16
CA ILE A 68 -3.88 8.17 -5.14
C ILE A 68 -4.10 6.68 -5.40
N HIS A 69 -5.20 6.10 -4.90
CA HIS A 69 -5.55 4.70 -5.17
C HIS A 69 -6.01 4.43 -6.60
N ARG A 70 -6.39 5.46 -7.37
CA ARG A 70 -6.80 5.34 -8.78
C ARG A 70 -5.64 5.58 -9.74
N ILE A 71 -4.90 6.66 -9.55
CA ILE A 71 -3.81 7.05 -10.47
C ILE A 71 -2.46 6.42 -10.11
N GLY A 72 -2.34 5.89 -8.88
CA GLY A 72 -1.12 5.30 -8.33
C GLY A 72 -0.21 6.33 -7.65
N GLU A 73 0.59 5.86 -6.67
CA GLU A 73 1.45 6.71 -5.85
C GLU A 73 2.45 7.54 -6.68
N ALA A 74 3.15 6.93 -7.64
CA ALA A 74 4.13 7.64 -8.47
C ALA A 74 3.50 8.77 -9.28
N SER A 75 2.34 8.52 -9.90
CA SER A 75 1.60 9.52 -10.66
C SER A 75 1.09 10.65 -9.76
N PHE A 76 0.60 10.30 -8.57
CA PHE A 76 0.10 11.26 -7.59
C PHE A 76 1.21 12.22 -7.14
N PHE A 77 2.37 11.70 -6.74
CA PHE A 77 3.51 12.54 -6.35
C PHE A 77 3.96 13.46 -7.49
N LYS A 78 3.98 12.96 -8.73
CA LYS A 78 4.32 13.78 -9.91
C LYS A 78 3.27 14.86 -10.18
N LEU A 79 1.99 14.54 -10.05
CA LEU A 79 0.87 15.47 -10.34
C LEU A 79 0.86 16.66 -9.38
N TYR A 80 1.08 16.41 -8.08
CA TYR A 80 1.08 17.46 -7.05
C TYR A 80 2.48 18.02 -6.76
N ASN A 81 3.49 17.64 -7.55
CA ASN A 81 4.89 18.02 -7.35
C ASN A 81 5.40 17.80 -5.91
N LEU A 82 5.07 16.63 -5.35
CA LEU A 82 5.35 16.27 -3.97
C LEU A 82 6.55 15.33 -3.88
N GLN A 83 7.40 15.55 -2.88
CA GLN A 83 8.51 14.66 -2.53
C GLN A 83 8.21 13.94 -1.21
N LYS A 84 8.06 12.62 -1.26
CA LYS A 84 7.67 11.80 -0.10
C LYS A 84 8.65 11.91 1.07
N GLU A 85 9.95 11.95 0.80
CA GLU A 85 10.99 12.09 1.82
C GLU A 85 10.84 13.41 2.60
N VAL A 86 10.65 14.52 1.88
CA VAL A 86 10.44 15.85 2.47
C VAL A 86 9.16 15.87 3.32
N LEU A 87 8.09 15.24 2.83
CA LEU A 87 6.84 15.13 3.59
C LEU A 87 7.02 14.33 4.88
N PHE A 88 7.78 13.23 4.85
CA PHE A 88 8.04 12.45 6.05
C PHE A 88 8.84 13.24 7.08
N VAL A 89 9.92 13.91 6.68
CA VAL A 89 10.69 14.79 7.59
C VAL A 89 9.77 15.85 8.19
N LYS A 90 8.99 16.56 7.35
CA LYS A 90 8.06 17.60 7.80
C LYS A 90 7.10 17.08 8.88
N TYR A 91 6.39 15.98 8.63
CA TYR A 91 5.37 15.50 9.56
C TYR A 91 5.98 14.86 10.82
N LEU A 92 7.14 14.21 10.72
CA LEU A 92 7.82 13.65 11.90
C LEU A 92 8.37 14.76 12.80
N SER A 93 8.98 15.81 12.24
CA SER A 93 9.45 16.96 13.01
C SER A 93 8.29 17.71 13.67
N LEU A 94 7.22 17.99 12.92
CA LEU A 94 6.01 18.63 13.46
C LEU A 94 5.37 17.79 14.57
N TYR A 95 5.38 16.46 14.45
CA TYR A 95 4.86 15.59 15.49
C TYR A 95 5.71 15.65 16.76
N LEU A 96 7.04 15.64 16.66
CA LEU A 96 7.92 15.78 17.82
C LEU A 96 7.72 17.12 18.54
N GLU A 97 7.61 18.19 17.76
CA GLU A 97 7.37 19.53 18.29
C GLU A 97 6.02 19.63 19.00
N GLN A 98 4.94 19.18 18.35
CA GLN A 98 3.58 19.35 18.88
C GLN A 98 3.21 18.33 19.97
N ALA A 99 3.63 17.06 19.82
CA ALA A 99 3.22 16.00 20.73
C ALA A 99 4.19 15.83 21.92
N HIS A 100 5.47 16.15 21.73
CA HIS A 100 6.51 15.92 22.73
C HIS A 100 7.22 17.19 23.17
N SER A 101 6.85 18.38 22.63
CA SER A 101 7.54 19.66 22.91
C SER A 101 9.06 19.56 22.68
N PHE A 102 9.46 18.71 21.74
CA PHE A 102 10.86 18.42 21.44
C PHE A 102 11.22 19.00 20.09
N SER A 103 12.24 19.86 20.05
CA SER A 103 12.78 20.41 18.80
C SER A 103 13.95 19.53 18.34
N PRO A 104 13.80 18.75 17.27
CA PRO A 104 14.89 17.90 16.80
C PRO A 104 16.00 18.74 16.14
N GLU A 105 17.26 18.50 16.54
CA GLU A 105 18.42 19.01 15.80
C GLU A 105 18.63 18.17 14.54
N ILE A 106 18.50 18.80 13.38
CA ILE A 106 18.66 18.14 12.08
C ILE A 106 20.10 18.35 11.62
N GLU A 107 20.97 17.40 11.93
CA GLU A 107 22.41 17.54 11.67
C GLU A 107 22.87 17.07 10.28
N SER A 108 22.08 16.23 9.59
CA SER A 108 22.50 15.58 8.33
C SER A 108 21.84 16.20 7.10
N THR A 109 22.52 16.19 5.95
CA THR A 109 21.96 16.65 4.65
C THR A 109 21.12 15.60 3.94
N ASP A 110 21.29 14.31 4.26
CA ASP A 110 20.52 13.22 3.67
C ASP A 110 19.17 13.04 4.37
N LEU A 111 18.07 13.32 3.65
CA LEU A 111 16.70 13.16 4.13
C LEU A 111 16.42 11.74 4.68
N GLN A 112 17.07 10.71 4.13
CA GLN A 112 16.87 9.33 4.57
C GLN A 112 17.42 9.10 5.98
N ILE A 113 18.58 9.70 6.27
CA ILE A 113 19.22 9.64 7.59
C ILE A 113 18.40 10.48 8.58
N GLN A 114 17.92 11.66 8.17
CA GLN A 114 17.03 12.47 9.00
C GLN A 114 15.77 11.72 9.42
N ILE A 115 15.08 11.08 8.47
CA ILE A 115 13.87 10.29 8.76
C ILE A 115 14.19 9.18 9.76
N ALA A 116 15.31 8.48 9.57
CA ALA A 116 15.73 7.42 10.48
C ALA A 116 15.98 7.92 11.90
N SER A 117 16.68 9.06 12.03
CA SER A 117 16.97 9.71 13.30
C SER A 117 15.67 10.13 14.00
N LEU A 118 14.77 10.82 13.30
CA LEU A 118 13.48 11.28 13.84
C LEU A 118 12.61 10.11 14.34
N ILE A 119 12.55 9.01 13.58
CA ILE A 119 11.82 7.81 14.00
C ILE A 119 12.43 7.23 15.29
N ASN A 120 13.75 7.17 15.38
CA ASN A 120 14.43 6.69 16.58
C ASN A 120 14.18 7.61 17.78
N SER A 121 14.17 8.93 17.59
CA SER A 121 13.80 9.88 18.65
C SER A 121 12.37 9.67 19.14
N ILE A 122 11.41 9.51 18.22
CA ILE A 122 10.00 9.26 18.58
C ILE A 122 9.85 7.95 19.36
N GLU A 123 10.47 6.86 18.88
CA GLU A 123 10.41 5.57 19.58
C GLU A 123 11.21 5.58 20.89
N GLY A 124 12.28 6.38 20.99
CA GLY A 124 13.02 6.62 22.23
C GLY A 124 12.19 7.33 23.29
N LEU A 125 11.48 8.40 22.91
CA LEU A 125 10.56 9.13 23.79
C LEU A 125 9.35 8.29 24.23
N ARG A 126 8.98 7.29 23.43
CA ARG A 126 7.93 6.33 23.77
C ARG A 126 8.36 5.35 24.88
N LEU A 127 9.67 5.17 25.10
CA LEU A 127 10.18 4.25 26.13
C LEU A 127 10.09 4.78 27.55
N GLU A 128 9.67 6.04 27.75
CA GLU A 128 9.14 6.45 29.06
C GLU A 128 7.89 5.61 29.35
N PRO A 129 7.91 4.76 30.39
CA PRO A 129 6.85 3.81 30.62
C PRO A 129 5.65 4.58 31.16
N THR A 130 4.79 5.09 30.28
CA THR A 130 3.37 5.17 30.62
C THR A 130 2.96 3.74 30.81
N ARG A 131 2.99 3.30 32.08
CA ARG A 131 2.61 2.01 32.64
C ARG A 131 2.50 0.96 31.57
N SER A 132 3.39 -0.02 31.60
CA SER A 132 3.06 -1.37 31.18
C SER A 132 1.57 -1.58 31.46
N VAL A 133 0.74 -1.49 30.42
CA VAL A 133 -0.47 -2.28 30.39
C VAL A 133 0.17 -3.64 30.38
N GLU A 134 0.35 -4.18 31.59
CA GLU A 134 0.57 -5.59 31.78
C GLU A 134 -0.35 -6.20 30.74
N LYS A 135 0.26 -6.86 29.75
CA LYS A 135 -0.44 -7.97 29.17
C LYS A 135 -0.73 -8.82 30.38
N LYS A 136 -1.93 -8.63 30.97
CA LYS A 136 -2.72 -9.71 31.47
C LYS A 136 -2.85 -10.62 30.26
N THR A 137 -1.81 -11.43 30.03
CA THR A 137 -2.01 -12.83 29.73
C THR A 137 -3.15 -13.21 30.66
N LYS A 138 -4.34 -13.37 30.09
CA LYS A 138 -5.40 -14.07 30.80
C LYS A 138 -4.87 -15.49 30.99
N MET A 139 -4.01 -15.67 32.00
CA MET A 139 -3.85 -16.94 32.65
C MET A 139 -5.25 -17.42 32.97
N GLY A 140 -5.55 -18.63 32.50
CA GLY A 140 -6.90 -19.14 32.38
C GLY A 140 -7.74 -18.83 33.61
N GLN A 141 -8.72 -17.94 33.44
CA GLN A 141 -9.92 -18.04 34.23
C GLN A 141 -10.50 -19.42 33.89
N LYS A 142 -10.42 -20.38 34.81
CA LYS A 142 -11.23 -21.60 34.74
C LYS A 142 -12.66 -21.13 34.50
N LYS A 143 -13.15 -21.31 33.27
CA LYS A 143 -14.55 -21.02 32.94
C LYS A 143 -15.38 -21.82 33.92
N LYS A 144 -16.25 -21.16 34.71
CA LYS A 144 -17.26 -21.88 35.50
C LYS A 144 -17.94 -22.89 34.58
N PRO A 145 -18.15 -24.15 35.01
CA PRO A 145 -18.86 -25.12 34.19
C PRO A 145 -20.21 -24.52 33.79
N LYS A 146 -20.45 -24.50 32.48
CA LYS A 146 -21.70 -23.96 31.92
C LYS A 146 -22.85 -24.81 32.47
N SER A 147 -23.93 -24.18 32.89
CA SER A 147 -25.13 -24.92 33.29
C SER A 147 -25.68 -25.71 32.09
N GLU A 148 -26.39 -26.81 32.35
CA GLU A 148 -26.99 -27.65 31.31
C GLU A 148 -27.87 -26.84 30.35
N HIS A 149 -28.60 -25.85 30.89
CA HIS A 149 -29.41 -24.92 30.12
C HIS A 149 -28.57 -24.04 29.15
N GLN A 150 -27.40 -23.58 29.57
CA GLN A 150 -26.48 -22.81 28.70
C GLN A 150 -25.89 -23.68 27.59
N ILE A 151 -25.61 -24.96 27.88
CA ILE A 151 -25.10 -25.90 26.89
C ILE A 151 -26.16 -26.20 25.82
N LYS A 152 -27.40 -26.47 26.23
CA LYS A 152 -28.54 -26.68 25.32
C LYS A 152 -28.78 -25.47 24.42
N ARG A 153 -28.83 -24.26 25.00
CA ARG A 153 -29.02 -23.02 24.24
C ARG A 153 -27.90 -22.74 23.23
N GLU A 154 -26.65 -23.06 23.56
CA GLU A 154 -25.52 -22.91 22.64
C GLU A 154 -25.57 -23.94 21.49
N GLN A 155 -26.02 -25.17 21.77
CA GLN A 155 -26.22 -26.19 20.75
C GLN A 155 -27.35 -25.82 19.78
N GLU A 156 -28.47 -25.31 20.29
CA GLU A 156 -29.57 -24.80 19.47
C GLU A 156 -29.13 -23.63 18.58
N LYS A 157 -28.40 -22.66 19.15
CA LYS A 157 -27.85 -21.53 18.38
C LYS A 157 -26.91 -22.00 17.28
N LYS A 158 -26.03 -22.97 17.56
CA LYS A 158 -25.14 -23.55 16.54
C LYS A 158 -25.91 -24.29 15.45
N LYS A 159 -27.00 -24.97 15.80
CA LYS A 159 -27.88 -25.66 14.84
C LYS A 159 -28.58 -24.65 13.93
N GLN A 160 -29.15 -23.59 14.51
CA GLN A 160 -29.79 -22.49 13.77
C GLN A 160 -28.81 -21.78 12.83
N ASP A 161 -27.62 -21.40 13.32
CA ASP A 161 -26.59 -20.76 12.48
C ASP A 161 -26.14 -21.66 11.32
N LYS A 162 -26.01 -22.97 11.56
CA LYS A 162 -25.63 -23.94 10.53
C LYS A 162 -26.72 -24.08 9.46
N GLU A 163 -27.97 -24.09 9.86
CA GLU A 163 -29.13 -24.17 8.98
C GLU A 163 -29.30 -22.88 8.15
N LEU A 164 -29.13 -21.72 8.80
CA LEU A 164 -29.14 -20.41 8.14
C LEU A 164 -28.03 -20.32 7.08
N ARG A 165 -26.81 -20.76 7.39
CA ARG A 165 -25.71 -20.81 6.40
C ARG A 165 -26.01 -21.72 5.22
N LYS A 166 -26.68 -22.85 5.47
CA LYS A 166 -27.06 -23.79 4.41
C LYS A 166 -28.11 -23.17 3.49
N SER A 167 -29.14 -22.51 4.05
CA SER A 167 -30.17 -21.84 3.25
C SER A 167 -29.62 -20.67 2.43
N PHE A 168 -28.69 -19.87 2.98
CA PHE A 168 -27.98 -18.84 2.20
C PHE A 168 -27.15 -19.44 1.07
N SER A 169 -26.40 -20.51 1.33
CA SER A 169 -25.60 -21.18 0.29
C SER A 169 -26.46 -21.78 -0.81
N ASP A 170 -27.61 -22.38 -0.47
CA ASP A 170 -28.51 -22.95 -1.45
C ASP A 170 -29.24 -21.87 -2.27
N ARG A 171 -29.56 -20.72 -1.65
CA ARG A 171 -30.12 -19.54 -2.35
C ARG A 171 -29.10 -18.87 -3.28
N GLU A 172 -27.83 -18.81 -2.89
CA GLU A 172 -26.74 -18.34 -3.77
C GLU A 172 -26.49 -19.28 -4.96
N LYS A 173 -26.69 -20.60 -4.80
CA LYS A 173 -26.58 -21.55 -5.92
C LYS A 173 -27.70 -21.36 -6.96
N ILE A 174 -28.89 -20.96 -6.52
CA ILE A 174 -30.05 -20.71 -7.38
C ILE A 174 -29.88 -19.39 -8.16
N ASN A 175 -29.26 -18.37 -7.56
CA ASN A 175 -29.03 -17.05 -8.16
C ASN A 175 -27.66 -16.91 -8.85
N LYS A 176 -27.13 -17.97 -9.47
CA LYS A 176 -25.89 -17.84 -10.24
C LYS A 176 -26.15 -17.08 -11.53
N THR A 177 -25.79 -15.80 -11.56
CA THR A 177 -25.54 -15.08 -12.82
C THR A 177 -24.43 -15.83 -13.58
N PRO A 178 -24.59 -16.08 -14.90
CA PRO A 178 -23.57 -16.78 -15.68
C PRO A 178 -22.22 -16.07 -15.57
N LYS A 179 -21.14 -16.84 -15.43
CA LYS A 179 -19.79 -16.26 -15.25
C LYS A 179 -19.45 -15.45 -16.49
N MET A 180 -18.89 -14.25 -16.29
CA MET A 180 -18.49 -13.36 -17.40
C MET A 180 -17.53 -14.03 -18.40
N SER A 181 -16.80 -15.08 -17.99
CA SER A 181 -15.92 -15.90 -18.84
C SER A 181 -16.67 -16.75 -19.88
N GLU A 182 -17.95 -17.05 -19.64
CA GLU A 182 -18.80 -17.84 -20.51
C GLU A 182 -19.53 -16.96 -21.54
N ASN A 183 -19.41 -15.62 -21.44
CA ASN A 183 -20.00 -14.70 -22.40
C ASN A 183 -19.24 -14.75 -23.76
N PRO A 184 -19.91 -15.04 -24.88
CA PRO A 184 -19.30 -15.10 -26.21
C PRO A 184 -18.56 -13.82 -26.62
N LEU A 185 -19.06 -12.63 -26.22
CA LEU A 185 -18.42 -11.35 -26.51
C LEU A 185 -17.08 -11.21 -25.78
N TYR A 186 -17.00 -11.72 -24.55
CA TYR A 186 -15.78 -11.67 -23.75
C TYR A 186 -14.70 -12.59 -24.33
N GLN A 187 -15.07 -13.79 -24.79
CA GLN A 187 -14.14 -14.71 -25.44
C GLN A 187 -13.59 -14.11 -26.74
N LYS A 188 -14.45 -13.52 -27.57
CA LYS A 188 -14.05 -12.83 -28.81
C LYS A 188 -13.11 -11.66 -28.53
N ALA A 189 -13.36 -10.87 -27.48
CA ALA A 189 -12.47 -9.78 -27.07
C ALA A 189 -11.10 -10.28 -26.56
N GLN A 190 -11.07 -11.39 -25.84
CA GLN A 190 -9.81 -12.02 -25.42
C GLN A 190 -9.00 -12.53 -26.61
N GLU A 191 -9.64 -13.17 -27.57
CA GLU A 191 -8.99 -13.69 -28.78
C GLU A 191 -8.39 -12.55 -29.61
N GLN A 192 -9.14 -11.45 -29.81
CA GLN A 192 -8.63 -10.24 -30.48
C GLN A 192 -7.42 -9.64 -29.76
N ARG A 193 -7.42 -9.61 -28.42
CA ARG A 193 -6.25 -9.18 -27.63
C ARG A 193 -5.04 -10.07 -27.85
N ARG A 194 -5.23 -11.40 -27.89
CA ARG A 194 -4.14 -12.36 -28.14
C ARG A 194 -3.57 -12.20 -29.55
N LEU A 195 -4.43 -12.03 -30.55
CA LEU A 195 -4.02 -11.79 -31.94
C LEU A 195 -3.21 -10.50 -32.08
N LYS A 196 -3.71 -9.38 -31.54
CA LYS A 196 -2.97 -8.09 -31.54
C LYS A 196 -1.63 -8.21 -30.83
N ALA A 197 -1.57 -8.91 -29.69
CA ALA A 197 -0.32 -9.10 -28.96
C ALA A 197 0.69 -9.94 -29.75
N ARG A 198 0.23 -10.97 -30.48
CA ARG A 198 1.08 -11.76 -31.37
C ARG A 198 1.61 -10.93 -32.53
N GLU A 199 0.76 -10.15 -33.17
CA GLU A 199 1.13 -9.26 -34.27
C GLU A 199 2.17 -8.22 -33.84
N LEU A 200 1.99 -7.60 -32.67
CA LEU A 200 2.95 -6.66 -32.09
C LEU A 200 4.32 -7.30 -31.84
N ARG A 201 4.35 -8.56 -31.39
CA ARG A 201 5.61 -9.30 -31.16
C ARG A 201 6.34 -9.60 -32.46
N GLU A 202 5.61 -10.03 -33.50
CA GLU A 202 6.21 -10.28 -34.82
C GLU A 202 6.76 -8.98 -35.42
N LYS A 203 5.98 -7.89 -35.38
CA LYS A 203 6.43 -6.55 -35.83
C LYS A 203 7.68 -6.09 -35.07
N HIS A 204 7.73 -6.31 -33.76
CA HIS A 204 8.90 -5.97 -32.95
C HIS A 204 10.13 -6.81 -33.33
N LYS A 205 9.95 -8.11 -33.53
CA LYS A 205 11.02 -9.04 -33.94
C LYS A 205 11.56 -8.69 -35.33
N GLU A 206 10.68 -8.35 -36.27
CA GLU A 206 11.05 -7.92 -37.61
C GLU A 206 11.83 -6.61 -37.58
N ARG A 207 11.36 -5.61 -36.81
CA ARG A 207 12.07 -4.34 -36.63
C ARG A 207 13.49 -4.56 -36.10
N LEU A 208 13.65 -5.36 -35.05
CA LEU A 208 14.98 -5.67 -34.49
C LEU A 208 15.89 -6.40 -35.50
N SER A 209 15.32 -7.29 -36.32
CA SER A 209 16.07 -7.98 -37.38
C SER A 209 16.58 -7.01 -38.44
N ASN A 210 15.73 -6.07 -38.87
CA ASN A 210 16.08 -5.04 -39.84
C ASN A 210 17.14 -4.07 -39.29
N GLU A 211 16.98 -3.61 -38.06
CA GLU A 211 17.97 -2.77 -37.37
C GLU A 211 19.34 -3.47 -37.29
N ARG A 212 19.36 -4.77 -36.97
CA ARG A 212 20.60 -5.55 -36.92
C ARG A 212 21.27 -5.69 -38.29
N LYS A 213 20.48 -5.92 -39.35
CA LYS A 213 21.00 -5.96 -40.73
C LYS A 213 21.58 -4.62 -41.15
N GLU A 214 20.89 -3.53 -40.84
CA GLU A 214 21.35 -2.17 -41.15
C GLU A 214 22.65 -1.84 -40.42
N GLN A 215 22.75 -2.16 -39.13
CA GLN A 215 23.98 -1.99 -38.34
C GLN A 215 25.14 -2.81 -38.92
N TYR A 216 24.89 -4.04 -39.35
CA TYR A 216 25.90 -4.88 -39.99
C TYR A 216 26.41 -4.26 -41.30
N GLN A 217 25.50 -3.75 -42.15
CA GLN A 217 25.88 -3.10 -43.40
C GLN A 217 26.69 -1.82 -43.15
N LYS A 218 26.28 -0.98 -42.19
CA LYS A 218 27.04 0.22 -41.78
C LYS A 218 28.44 -0.14 -41.28
N ALA A 219 28.56 -1.16 -40.44
CA ALA A 219 29.85 -1.63 -39.95
C ALA A 219 30.74 -2.19 -41.07
N LYS A 220 30.15 -2.89 -42.05
CA LYS A 220 30.86 -3.41 -43.22
C LYS A 220 31.36 -2.29 -44.13
N GLN A 221 30.55 -1.26 -44.35
CA GLN A 221 30.93 -0.08 -45.13
C GLN A 221 32.07 0.69 -44.45
N TYR A 222 31.92 0.97 -43.15
CA TYR A 222 32.97 1.64 -42.36
C TYR A 222 34.32 0.91 -42.40
N ARG A 223 34.31 -0.44 -42.40
CA ARG A 223 35.53 -1.25 -42.55
C ARG A 223 36.18 -1.11 -43.94
N LYS A 224 35.39 -0.97 -45.01
CA LYS A 224 35.90 -0.74 -46.37
C LYS A 224 36.50 0.64 -46.50
N ASP A 225 35.79 1.66 -46.03
CA ASP A 225 36.24 3.07 -46.11
C ASP A 225 37.54 3.32 -45.34
N ARG A 226 37.86 2.47 -44.35
CA ARG A 226 39.12 2.52 -43.57
C ARG A 226 40.32 1.84 -44.23
N GLN A 227 40.09 1.06 -45.29
CA GLN A 227 41.12 0.30 -46.02
C GLN A 227 41.53 0.95 -47.35
N THR A 228 40.77 1.96 -47.80
CA THR A 228 41.07 2.87 -48.90
C THR A 228 41.69 4.16 -48.36
#